data_AF-Q2L2F5-F1
#
_entry.id   AF-Q2L2F5-F1
#
_cell.length_a   1.000
_cell.length_b   1.000
_cell.length_c   1.000
_cell.angle_alpha   90.00
_cell.angle_beta   90.00
_cell.angle_gamma   90.00
#
_symmetry.space_group_name_H-M   'P 1'
#
loop_
_entity.id
_entity.type
_entity.pdbx_description
1 polymer ?
#
loop_
_entity_poly.entity_id
_entity_poly.type
_entity_poly.pdbx_seq_one_letter_code
_entity_poly.pdbx_strand_id
1 'polypeptide(L)'
;MSYAEATAAVSHGQAPQHDHRLCSAPGCVLPGTISDSTTGTVDWLCSLHHGAPHSEYAGISARMANRRKLLILAQRLSNAGTADPVPEQVTAWIKAQGRDDLLPRGPATCRHLGSSMLRILTDECRASQARMGNSTKDSRKPDSWSPAADAARAFLGGLA
;
A
#
# COMPACT_ATOMS: atom_id res chain seq x y z
N MET A 1 42.48 8.14 7.17
CA MET A 1 41.26 7.97 6.37
C MET A 1 40.08 8.27 7.27
N SER A 2 39.47 9.43 7.07
CA SER A 2 38.31 9.87 7.86
C SER A 2 37.06 9.10 7.40
N TYR A 3 36.13 8.83 8.31
CA TYR A 3 34.84 8.21 8.00
C TYR A 3 34.08 8.98 6.89
N ALA A 4 34.30 10.29 6.80
CA ALA A 4 33.71 11.16 5.77
C ALA A 4 34.26 10.88 4.35
N GLU A 5 35.54 10.52 4.23
CA GLU A 5 36.15 10.14 2.95
C GLU A 5 35.67 8.77 2.48
N ALA A 6 35.45 7.85 3.43
CA ALA A 6 34.89 6.53 3.13
C ALA A 6 33.45 6.61 2.62
N THR A 7 32.62 7.53 3.13
CA THR A 7 31.24 7.73 2.63
C THR A 7 31.18 8.42 1.27
N ALA A 8 32.12 9.33 0.98
CA ALA A 8 32.20 10.00 -0.32
C ALA A 8 32.66 9.02 -1.42
N ALA A 9 33.56 8.10 -1.11
CA ALA A 9 34.04 7.07 -2.05
C ALA A 9 32.95 6.08 -2.50
N VAL A 10 31.90 5.87 -1.70
CA VAL A 10 30.76 4.99 -2.05
C VAL A 10 29.74 5.72 -2.95
N SER A 11 29.84 7.05 -3.06
CA SER A 11 28.86 7.89 -3.77
C SER A 11 29.31 8.30 -5.18
N HIS A 12 30.53 7.95 -5.60
CA HIS A 12 31.07 8.28 -6.92
C HIS A 12 31.25 7.02 -7.77
N GLY A 13 30.20 6.60 -8.49
CA GLY A 13 30.42 5.71 -9.64
C GLY A 13 29.29 4.78 -10.08
N GLN A 14 28.24 4.60 -9.27
CA GLN A 14 27.06 3.86 -9.71
C GLN A 14 25.85 4.75 -9.51
N ALA A 15 25.30 5.27 -10.61
CA ALA A 15 23.90 5.63 -10.61
C ALA A 15 23.14 4.43 -10.03
N PRO A 16 22.25 4.60 -9.04
CA PRO A 16 21.53 3.48 -8.46
C PRO A 16 20.90 2.72 -9.63
N GLN A 17 21.34 1.46 -9.83
CA GLN A 17 20.68 0.56 -10.76
C GLN A 17 19.33 0.25 -10.14
N HIS A 18 18.37 1.14 -10.37
CA HIS A 18 16.99 0.89 -10.02
C HIS A 18 16.55 -0.32 -10.84
N ASP A 19 16.23 -1.41 -10.16
CA ASP A 19 15.63 -2.57 -10.81
C ASP A 19 14.36 -2.09 -11.52
N HIS A 20 14.39 -2.10 -12.86
CA HIS A 20 13.27 -1.65 -13.69
C HIS A 20 11.98 -2.45 -13.44
N ARG A 21 12.08 -3.58 -12.71
CA ARG A 21 10.92 -4.40 -12.30
C ARG A 21 10.24 -3.86 -11.05
N LEU A 22 10.87 -2.96 -10.30
CA LEU A 22 10.35 -2.39 -9.06
C LEU A 22 10.03 -0.91 -9.23
N CYS A 23 9.05 -0.44 -8.47
CA CYS A 23 8.76 0.98 -8.41
C CYS A 23 9.96 1.74 -7.84
N SER A 24 10.39 2.81 -8.50
CA SER A 24 11.51 3.65 -8.05
C SER A 24 11.20 4.43 -6.76
N ALA A 25 9.92 4.53 -6.37
CA ALA A 25 9.52 5.18 -5.12
C ALA A 25 10.06 4.42 -3.89
N PRO A 26 10.81 5.08 -2.98
CA PRO A 26 11.39 4.42 -1.82
C PRO A 26 10.36 3.66 -0.97
N GLY A 27 10.69 2.42 -0.64
CA GLY A 27 9.85 1.54 0.18
C GLY A 27 8.57 1.05 -0.50
N CYS A 28 8.37 1.34 -1.80
CA CYS A 28 7.25 0.80 -2.55
C CYS A 28 7.48 -0.68 -2.86
N VAL A 29 6.48 -1.50 -2.58
CA VAL A 29 6.54 -2.97 -2.79
C VAL A 29 5.90 -3.42 -4.11
N LEU A 30 5.46 -2.47 -4.93
CA LEU A 30 4.81 -2.76 -6.21
C LEU A 30 5.81 -2.72 -7.36
N PRO A 31 5.53 -3.47 -8.44
CA PRO A 31 6.34 -3.40 -9.64
C PRO A 31 6.25 -2.01 -10.28
N GLY A 32 7.37 -1.58 -10.87
CA GLY A 32 7.42 -0.42 -11.74
C GLY A 32 6.84 -0.82 -13.10
N THR A 33 5.81 -0.13 -13.56
CA THR A 33 5.12 -0.50 -14.81
C THR A 33 4.92 0.68 -15.76
N ILE A 34 5.18 1.90 -15.30
CA ILE A 34 4.98 3.13 -16.05
C ILE A 34 6.24 3.98 -15.94
N SER A 35 6.84 4.33 -17.08
CA SER A 35 7.90 5.35 -17.15
C SER A 35 7.40 6.51 -18.01
N ASP A 36 7.63 7.74 -17.56
CA ASP A 36 7.31 8.94 -18.35
C ASP A 36 8.44 9.19 -19.35
N SER A 37 8.16 8.95 -20.63
CA SER A 37 9.11 9.21 -21.72
C SER A 37 9.39 10.71 -21.91
N THR A 38 8.53 11.57 -21.37
CA THR A 38 8.59 13.04 -21.53
C THR A 38 9.55 13.71 -20.56
N THR A 39 9.86 13.08 -19.42
CA THR A 39 10.80 13.61 -18.42
C THR A 39 12.22 13.10 -18.60
N GLY A 40 12.44 12.15 -19.53
CA GLY A 40 13.75 11.51 -19.75
C GLY A 40 14.26 10.70 -18.56
N THR A 41 13.39 10.41 -17.58
CA THR A 41 13.76 9.66 -16.37
C THR A 41 13.75 8.16 -16.65
N VAL A 42 14.79 7.46 -16.19
CA VAL A 42 14.87 5.98 -16.19
C VAL A 42 14.01 5.33 -15.10
N ASP A 43 13.29 6.14 -14.35
CA ASP A 43 12.46 5.72 -13.22
C ASP A 43 11.17 5.07 -13.71
N TRP A 44 10.97 3.83 -13.28
CA TRP A 44 9.71 3.11 -13.46
C TRP A 44 8.88 3.24 -12.20
N LEU A 45 7.69 3.80 -12.31
CA LEU A 45 6.76 3.99 -11.21
C LEU A 45 5.62 2.97 -11.30
N CYS A 46 5.05 2.60 -10.16
CA CYS A 46 3.80 1.87 -10.12
C CYS A 46 2.63 2.83 -10.40
N SER A 47 1.45 2.28 -10.64
CA SER A 47 0.25 3.09 -10.87
C SER A 47 -0.03 4.07 -9.75
N LEU A 48 0.30 3.76 -8.49
CA LEU A 48 0.02 4.64 -7.34
C LEU A 48 0.95 5.85 -7.23
N HIS A 49 2.22 5.70 -7.62
CA HIS A 49 3.23 6.75 -7.55
C HIS A 49 3.35 7.56 -8.85
N HIS A 50 2.98 6.98 -9.99
CA HIS A 50 2.92 7.70 -11.26
C HIS A 50 1.95 8.90 -11.17
N GLY A 51 2.43 10.07 -11.56
CA GLY A 51 1.69 11.35 -11.49
C GLY A 51 1.64 12.01 -10.11
N ALA A 52 2.17 11.39 -9.04
CA ALA A 52 2.29 12.04 -7.74
C ALA A 52 3.57 12.89 -7.66
N PRO A 53 3.59 14.00 -6.90
CA PRO A 53 4.82 14.73 -6.64
C PRO A 53 5.77 13.87 -5.77
N HIS A 54 7.08 13.95 -6.04
CA HIS A 54 8.07 13.14 -5.32
C HIS A 54 8.00 13.31 -3.79
N SER A 55 7.67 14.51 -3.30
CA SER A 55 7.48 14.80 -1.88
C SER A 55 6.39 13.95 -1.21
N GLU A 56 5.43 13.41 -1.96
CA GLU A 56 4.35 12.58 -1.44
C GLU A 56 4.67 11.07 -1.48
N TYR A 57 5.76 10.66 -2.14
CA TYR A 57 6.06 9.24 -2.36
C TYR A 57 6.18 8.44 -1.07
N ALA A 58 6.89 8.97 -0.08
CA ALA A 58 7.04 8.33 1.22
C ALA A 58 5.68 8.17 1.94
N GLY A 59 4.82 9.19 1.86
CA GLY A 59 3.47 9.13 2.42
C GLY A 59 2.59 8.09 1.74
N ILE A 60 2.65 8.01 0.41
CA ILE A 60 1.91 6.99 -0.37
C ILE A 60 2.41 5.59 0.01
N SER A 61 3.73 5.36 0.00
CA SER A 61 4.33 4.07 0.35
C SER A 61 3.97 3.63 1.78
N ALA A 62 3.98 4.55 2.74
CA ALA A 62 3.58 4.26 4.12
C ALA A 62 2.10 3.88 4.23
N ARG A 63 1.20 4.59 3.53
CA ARG A 63 -0.23 4.26 3.51
C ARG A 63 -0.50 2.90 2.86
N MET A 64 0.23 2.57 1.79
CA MET A 64 0.18 1.25 1.16
C MET A 64 0.63 0.15 2.11
N ALA A 65 1.75 0.35 2.83
CA ALA A 65 2.25 -0.62 3.81
C ALA A 65 1.22 -0.88 4.92
N ASN A 66 0.62 0.17 5.46
CA ASN A 66 -0.42 0.07 6.49
C ASN A 66 -1.69 -0.66 6.00
N ARG A 67 -2.00 -0.55 4.71
CA ARG A 67 -3.20 -1.16 4.08
C ARG A 67 -2.91 -2.47 3.34
N ARG A 68 -1.68 -3.00 3.45
CA ARG A 68 -1.21 -4.13 2.63
C ARG A 68 -2.16 -5.33 2.66
N LYS A 69 -2.65 -5.71 3.84
CA LYS A 69 -3.57 -6.86 3.98
C LYS A 69 -4.89 -6.64 3.24
N LEU A 70 -5.45 -5.42 3.31
CA LEU A 70 -6.68 -5.06 2.61
C LEU A 70 -6.48 -5.01 1.10
N LEU A 71 -5.35 -4.47 0.63
CA LEU A 71 -5.00 -4.45 -0.79
C LEU A 71 -4.84 -5.87 -1.36
N ILE A 72 -4.17 -6.77 -0.64
CA ILE A 72 -4.02 -8.18 -1.04
C ILE A 72 -5.39 -8.86 -1.11
N LEU A 73 -6.25 -8.66 -0.11
CA LEU A 73 -7.61 -9.21 -0.13
C LEU A 73 -8.40 -8.67 -1.34
N ALA A 74 -8.38 -7.36 -1.55
CA ALA A 74 -9.09 -6.71 -2.64
C ALA A 74 -8.65 -7.25 -4.02
N GLN A 75 -7.35 -7.45 -4.21
CA GLN A 75 -6.81 -8.06 -5.44
C GLN A 75 -7.23 -9.51 -5.64
N ARG A 76 -7.27 -10.31 -4.56
CA ARG A 76 -7.75 -11.70 -4.63
C ARG A 76 -9.23 -11.74 -4.99
N LEU A 77 -10.03 -10.91 -4.34
CA LEU A 77 -11.46 -10.79 -4.60
C LEU A 77 -11.75 -10.30 -6.03
N SER A 78 -11.01 -9.31 -6.54
CA SER A 78 -11.19 -8.82 -7.91
C SER A 78 -10.88 -9.87 -8.97
N ASN A 79 -10.01 -10.83 -8.64
CA ASN A 79 -9.63 -11.94 -9.52
C ASN A 79 -10.51 -13.19 -9.36
N ALA A 80 -11.48 -13.18 -8.43
CA ALA A 80 -12.43 -14.28 -8.24
C ALA A 80 -13.40 -14.41 -9.44
N GLY A 81 -14.20 -15.49 -9.44
CA GLY A 81 -15.26 -15.70 -10.41
C GLY A 81 -16.27 -14.54 -10.39
N THR A 82 -16.85 -14.25 -11.55
CA THR A 82 -17.75 -13.09 -11.72
C THR A 82 -19.05 -13.21 -10.90
N ALA A 83 -19.51 -14.43 -10.67
CA ALA A 83 -20.74 -14.75 -9.94
C ALA A 83 -20.51 -15.26 -8.51
N ASP A 84 -19.25 -15.37 -8.07
CA ASP A 84 -18.94 -15.93 -6.76
C ASP A 84 -19.48 -15.02 -5.64
N PRO A 85 -20.30 -15.53 -4.72
CA PRO A 85 -20.79 -14.74 -3.60
C PRO A 85 -19.64 -14.40 -2.64
N VAL A 86 -19.75 -13.27 -1.94
CA VAL A 86 -18.78 -12.89 -0.89
C VAL A 86 -18.95 -13.82 0.31
N PRO A 87 -17.92 -14.57 0.74
CA PRO A 87 -18.00 -15.40 1.94
C PRO A 87 -18.22 -14.55 3.20
N GLU A 88 -19.02 -15.03 4.14
CA GLU A 88 -19.29 -14.32 5.40
C GLU A 88 -18.01 -14.06 6.21
N GLN A 89 -17.02 -14.96 6.13
CA GLN A 89 -15.73 -14.81 6.79
C GLN A 89 -14.95 -13.59 6.26
N VAL A 90 -15.08 -13.28 4.96
CA VAL A 90 -14.46 -12.08 4.37
C VAL A 90 -15.10 -10.83 4.94
N THR A 91 -16.43 -10.81 5.02
CA THR A 91 -17.19 -9.71 5.62
C THR A 91 -16.77 -9.52 7.08
N ALA A 92 -16.81 -10.57 7.90
CA ALA A 92 -16.41 -10.52 9.30
C ALA A 92 -14.96 -10.04 9.48
N TRP A 93 -14.04 -10.49 8.64
CA TRP A 93 -12.65 -10.06 8.68
C TRP A 93 -12.48 -8.58 8.36
N ILE A 94 -13.20 -8.05 7.35
CA ILE A 94 -13.17 -6.61 7.00
C ILE A 94 -13.68 -5.77 8.18
N LYS A 95 -14.77 -6.19 8.85
CA LYS A 95 -15.28 -5.52 10.05
C LYS A 95 -14.26 -5.54 11.19
N ALA A 96 -13.58 -6.66 11.38
CA ALA A 96 -12.53 -6.79 12.40
C ALA A 96 -11.32 -5.88 12.13
N GLN A 97 -11.09 -5.45 10.88
CA GLN A 97 -10.10 -4.42 10.55
C GLN A 97 -10.63 -2.98 10.76
N GLY A 98 -11.86 -2.82 11.26
CA GLY A 98 -12.51 -1.51 11.44
C GLY A 98 -12.86 -0.82 10.13
N ARG A 99 -13.08 -1.60 9.05
CA ARG A 99 -13.30 -1.09 7.69
C ARG A 99 -14.67 -1.44 7.14
N ASP A 100 -15.72 -1.27 7.95
CA ASP A 100 -17.11 -1.46 7.52
C ASP A 100 -17.48 -0.61 6.29
N ASP A 101 -16.79 0.51 6.10
CA ASP A 101 -16.94 1.41 4.94
C ASP A 101 -16.61 0.75 3.59
N LEU A 102 -15.81 -0.33 3.61
CA LEU A 102 -15.44 -1.09 2.41
C LEU A 102 -16.50 -2.11 2.00
N LEU A 103 -17.46 -2.41 2.88
CA LEU A 103 -18.48 -3.41 2.61
C LEU A 103 -19.55 -2.85 1.65
N PRO A 104 -20.11 -3.71 0.79
CA PRO A 104 -21.13 -3.30 -0.15
C PRO A 104 -22.44 -3.01 0.60
N ARG A 105 -23.18 -1.99 0.16
CA ARG A 105 -24.50 -1.64 0.75
C ARG A 105 -25.63 -2.59 0.34
N GLY A 106 -25.33 -3.61 -0.46
CA GLY A 106 -26.29 -4.57 -1.01
C GLY A 106 -25.59 -5.85 -1.48
N PRO A 107 -26.33 -6.78 -2.10
CA PRO A 107 -25.77 -8.02 -2.60
C PRO A 107 -24.67 -7.73 -3.63
N ALA A 108 -23.49 -8.29 -3.40
CA ALA A 108 -22.33 -8.12 -4.24
C ALA A 108 -21.60 -9.44 -4.42
N THR A 109 -20.93 -9.57 -5.56
CA THR A 109 -20.02 -10.68 -5.83
C THR A 109 -18.63 -10.36 -5.30
N CYS A 110 -17.79 -11.38 -5.10
CA CYS A 110 -16.38 -11.23 -4.74
C CYS A 110 -15.69 -10.23 -5.67
N ARG A 111 -15.89 -10.36 -6.98
CA ARG A 111 -15.31 -9.46 -7.97
C ARG A 111 -15.73 -8.01 -7.76
N HIS A 112 -17.04 -7.76 -7.57
CA HIS A 112 -17.55 -6.41 -7.32
C HIS A 112 -16.95 -5.81 -6.05
N LEU A 113 -16.91 -6.58 -4.96
CA LEU A 113 -16.32 -6.15 -3.71
C LEU A 113 -14.83 -5.82 -3.87
N GLY A 114 -14.07 -6.72 -4.49
CA GLY A 114 -12.64 -6.53 -4.73
C GLY A 114 -12.33 -5.29 -5.56
N SER A 115 -13.04 -5.08 -6.67
CA SER A 115 -12.90 -3.88 -7.49
C SER A 115 -13.25 -2.59 -6.74
N SER A 116 -14.33 -2.60 -5.94
CA SER A 116 -14.71 -1.45 -5.12
C SER A 116 -13.66 -1.12 -4.06
N MET A 117 -13.18 -2.15 -3.36
CA MET A 117 -12.11 -2.02 -2.37
C MET A 117 -10.83 -1.48 -3.00
N LEU A 118 -10.40 -2.02 -4.14
CA LEU A 118 -9.19 -1.55 -4.83
C LEU A 118 -9.30 -0.06 -5.17
N ARG A 119 -10.45 0.39 -5.68
CA ARG A 119 -10.68 1.81 -5.98
C ARG A 119 -10.53 2.67 -4.71
N ILE A 120 -11.29 2.36 -3.66
CA ILE A 120 -11.28 3.13 -2.40
C ILE A 120 -9.88 3.17 -1.78
N LEU A 121 -9.22 2.02 -1.66
CA LEU A 121 -7.90 1.91 -1.03
C LEU A 121 -6.81 2.61 -1.85
N THR A 122 -6.90 2.56 -3.18
CA THR A 122 -5.98 3.27 -4.08
C THR A 122 -6.14 4.78 -3.94
N ASP A 123 -7.38 5.27 -3.90
CA ASP A 123 -7.70 6.68 -3.69
C ASP A 123 -7.20 7.18 -2.33
N GLU A 124 -7.38 6.39 -1.26
CA GLU A 124 -6.84 6.68 0.07
C GLU A 124 -5.31 6.71 0.10
N CYS A 125 -4.65 5.82 -0.64
CA CYS A 125 -3.19 5.82 -0.72
C CYS A 125 -2.69 7.09 -1.41
N ARG A 126 -3.40 7.59 -2.42
CA ARG A 126 -3.05 8.82 -3.16
C ARG A 126 -3.49 10.12 -2.47
N ALA A 127 -4.36 10.06 -1.47
CA ALA A 127 -4.82 11.27 -0.79
C ALA A 127 -3.64 12.05 -0.16
N SER A 128 -3.50 13.33 -0.55
CA SER A 128 -2.45 14.21 -0.03
C SER A 128 -2.58 14.37 1.49
N GLN A 129 -1.44 14.33 2.20
CA GLN A 129 -1.38 14.48 3.65
C GLN A 129 -1.88 15.85 4.14
N ALA A 130 -2.00 16.85 3.26
CA ALA A 130 -2.53 18.18 3.59
C ALA A 130 -3.96 18.13 4.19
N ARG A 131 -4.73 17.05 4.00
CA ARG A 131 -6.03 16.85 4.65
C ARG A 131 -5.96 16.48 6.15
N MET A 132 -4.78 16.19 6.71
CA MET A 132 -4.65 15.85 8.14
C MET A 132 -4.34 17.07 9.03
N GLY A 133 -4.16 18.26 8.45
CA GLY A 133 -3.88 19.50 9.17
C GLY A 133 -5.12 20.30 9.55
N ASN A 134 -6.14 19.66 10.13
CA ASN A 134 -7.18 20.31 10.94
C ASN A 134 -8.10 19.26 11.59
N SER A 135 -7.55 18.52 12.56
CA SER A 135 -8.37 17.88 13.60
C SER A 135 -7.89 18.41 14.93
N THR A 136 -8.51 19.48 15.39
CA THR A 136 -8.42 19.94 16.77
C THR A 136 -8.86 18.80 17.69
N LYS A 137 -7.91 18.29 18.49
CA LYS A 137 -8.08 17.44 19.68
C LYS A 137 -8.92 16.17 19.51
N ASP A 138 -8.24 15.03 19.42
CA ASP A 138 -8.58 13.92 20.32
C ASP A 138 -7.33 13.12 20.71
N SER A 139 -7.01 13.15 22.01
CA SER A 139 -5.89 12.44 22.61
C SER A 139 -6.30 10.99 22.85
N ARG A 140 -6.21 10.14 21.83
CA ARG A 140 -6.32 8.68 22.01
C ARG A 140 -4.94 8.03 22.05
N LYS A 141 -4.77 7.19 23.08
CA LYS A 141 -3.54 6.53 23.52
C LYS A 141 -2.79 5.86 22.36
N PRO A 142 -1.46 5.74 22.45
CA PRO A 142 -0.68 5.00 21.46
C PRO A 142 -1.07 3.52 21.52
N ASP A 143 -1.70 3.03 20.46
CA ASP A 143 -2.02 1.61 20.29
C ASP A 143 -0.71 0.83 20.16
N SER A 144 -0.36 0.07 21.20
CA SER A 144 0.79 -0.83 21.21
C SER A 144 0.54 -1.98 20.22
N TRP A 145 1.37 -2.06 19.18
CA TRP A 145 1.28 -3.00 18.06
C TRP A 145 1.52 -4.49 18.38
N SER A 146 1.87 -4.83 19.61
CA SER A 146 2.31 -6.20 19.98
C SER A 146 1.21 -7.27 19.91
N PRO A 147 -0.02 -7.07 20.42
CA PRO A 147 -1.01 -8.15 20.47
C PRO A 147 -1.58 -8.52 19.09
N ALA A 148 -1.74 -7.52 18.20
CA ALA A 148 -2.28 -7.73 16.86
C ALA A 148 -1.27 -8.40 15.91
N ALA A 149 0.04 -8.15 16.12
CA ALA A 149 1.11 -8.83 15.40
C ALA A 149 1.23 -10.30 15.80
N ASP A 150 1.06 -10.61 17.09
CA ASP A 150 1.12 -11.98 17.61
C ASP A 150 -0.08 -12.82 17.15
N ALA A 151 -1.29 -12.25 17.12
CA ALA A 151 -2.48 -12.93 16.60
C ALA A 151 -2.40 -13.23 15.09
N ALA A 152 -1.80 -12.33 14.30
CA ALA A 152 -1.61 -12.54 12.86
C ALA A 152 -0.57 -13.62 12.55
N ARG A 153 0.44 -13.80 13.42
CA ARG A 153 1.46 -14.85 13.30
C ARG A 153 0.88 -16.24 13.53
N ALA A 154 -0.02 -16.38 14.51
CA ALA A 154 -0.71 -17.64 14.79
C ALA A 154 -1.60 -18.12 13.63
N PHE A 155 -2.20 -17.20 12.87
CA PHE A 155 -3.10 -17.56 11.76
C PHE A 155 -2.37 -17.86 10.44
N LEU A 156 -1.20 -17.24 10.20
CA LEU A 156 -0.43 -17.40 8.95
C LEU A 156 0.70 -18.44 9.03
N GLY A 157 1.02 -18.94 10.23
CA GLY A 157 2.09 -19.92 10.46
C GLY A 157 1.76 -21.38 10.08
N GLY A 158 0.64 -21.64 9.39
CA GLY A 158 0.20 -22.99 9.00
C GLY A 158 0.44 -23.36 7.53
N LEU A 159 1.22 -22.59 6.79
CA LEU A 159 1.61 -22.89 5.41
C LEU A 159 3.14 -22.90 5.32
N ALA A 160 3.74 -23.97 5.85
CA ALA A 160 5.09 -24.41 5.50
C ALA A 160 4.97 -25.55 4.48
#